data_AF-A0A256IDH0-F1
#
_entry.id   AF-A0A256IDH0-F1
#
_cell.length_a   1.000
_cell.length_b   1.000
_cell.length_c   1.000
_cell.angle_alpha   90.00
_cell.angle_beta   90.00
_cell.angle_gamma   90.00
#
_symmetry.space_group_name_H-M   'P 1'
#
loop_
_entity.id
_entity.type
_entity.pdbx_description
1 polymer ?
#
loop_
_entity_poly.entity_id
_entity_poly.type
_entity_poly.pdbx_seq_one_letter_code
_entity_poly.pdbx_strand_id
1 'polypeptide(L)'
;MSERIGEQLTRLSRGDPIGVTVEGDRYEGDVVGTKRWLCELNHGFMESGEIRIRVELDAETVDRHELPGAYVRIVATENAPRSWDVPRASSYDPVEDEVVTELGSVTAIDVGSTPA
;
A
#
# COMPACT_ATOMS: atom_id res chain seq x y z
N MET A 1 1.07 1.53 -15.76
CA MET A 1 0.51 0.42 -14.94
C MET A 1 0.56 0.82 -13.46
N SER A 2 1.72 1.27 -12.97
CA SER A 2 1.90 1.98 -11.69
C SER A 2 0.89 3.12 -11.44
N GLU A 3 0.65 3.97 -12.44
CA GLU A 3 -0.31 5.09 -12.35
C GLU A 3 -1.73 4.64 -11.96
N ARG A 4 -2.18 3.46 -12.41
CA ARG A 4 -3.49 2.91 -12.03
C ARG A 4 -3.49 2.41 -10.59
N ILE A 5 -2.40 1.78 -10.14
CA ILE A 5 -2.29 1.24 -8.78
C ILE A 5 -2.24 2.38 -7.78
N GLY A 6 -1.37 3.39 -8.00
CA GLY A 6 -1.30 4.59 -7.15
C GLY A 6 -2.65 5.27 -6.99
N GLU A 7 -3.36 5.50 -8.10
CA GLU A 7 -4.72 6.06 -8.10
C GLU A 7 -5.73 5.16 -7.36
N GLN A 8 -5.68 3.83 -7.54
CA GLN A 8 -6.56 2.90 -6.84
C GLN A 8 -6.33 2.91 -5.32
N LEU A 9 -5.07 3.00 -4.87
CA LEU A 9 -4.75 3.12 -3.44
C LEU A 9 -5.42 4.35 -2.81
N THR A 10 -5.60 5.44 -3.56
CA THR A 10 -6.27 6.66 -3.06
C THR A 10 -7.75 6.49 -2.75
N ARG A 11 -8.37 5.38 -3.20
CA ARG A 11 -9.79 5.09 -3.01
C ARG A 11 -10.05 4.12 -1.87
N LEU A 12 -9.00 3.54 -1.30
CA LEU A 12 -9.10 2.60 -0.19
C LEU A 12 -9.45 3.32 1.11
N SER A 13 -10.28 2.66 1.89
CA SER A 13 -10.73 3.07 3.21
C SER A 13 -10.40 2.00 4.24
N ARG A 14 -10.34 2.40 5.51
CA ARG A 14 -10.16 1.45 6.60
C ARG A 14 -11.31 0.44 6.62
N GLY A 15 -10.99 -0.85 6.71
CA GLY A 15 -11.93 -1.97 6.68
C GLY A 15 -12.19 -2.53 5.29
N ASP A 16 -11.59 -1.96 4.23
CA ASP A 16 -11.69 -2.55 2.90
C ASP A 16 -10.83 -3.82 2.82
N PRO A 17 -11.38 -4.96 2.37
CA PRO A 17 -10.60 -6.14 2.09
C PRO A 17 -9.77 -5.91 0.82
N ILE A 18 -8.50 -6.31 0.86
CA ILE A 18 -7.56 -6.08 -0.22
C ILE A 18 -6.63 -7.28 -0.42
N GLY A 19 -6.47 -7.68 -1.68
CA GLY A 19 -5.40 -8.54 -2.15
C GLY A 19 -4.34 -7.71 -2.87
N VAL A 20 -3.07 -7.92 -2.54
CA VAL A 20 -1.92 -7.18 -3.08
C VAL A 20 -0.96 -8.17 -3.67
N THR A 21 -0.56 -7.97 -4.93
CA THR A 21 0.46 -8.80 -5.57
C THR A 21 1.80 -8.07 -5.56
N VAL A 22 2.79 -8.63 -4.89
CA VAL A 22 4.14 -8.09 -4.75
C VAL A 22 5.12 -9.04 -5.43
N GLU A 23 5.83 -8.59 -6.46
CA GLU A 23 6.80 -9.40 -7.23
C GLU A 23 6.27 -10.78 -7.72
N GLY A 24 4.95 -10.95 -7.83
CA GLY A 24 4.29 -12.19 -8.26
C GLY A 24 3.60 -12.97 -7.14
N ASP A 25 3.90 -12.64 -5.88
CA ASP A 25 3.31 -13.26 -4.70
C ASP A 25 2.09 -12.47 -4.21
N ARG A 26 1.04 -13.20 -3.79
CA ARG A 26 -0.22 -12.60 -3.34
C ARG A 26 -0.28 -12.53 -1.81
N TYR A 27 -0.66 -11.35 -1.31
CA TYR A 27 -0.84 -11.03 0.09
C TYR A 27 -2.26 -10.52 0.32
N GLU A 28 -3.01 -11.13 1.23
CA GLU A 28 -4.42 -10.82 1.46
C GLU A 28 -4.66 -10.38 2.92
N GLY A 29 -5.57 -9.43 3.08
CA GLY A 29 -5.97 -8.90 4.39
C GLY A 29 -6.86 -7.67 4.28
N ASP A 30 -6.91 -6.89 5.36
CA ASP A 30 -7.78 -5.72 5.51
C ASP A 30 -6.98 -4.43 5.67
N VAL A 31 -7.47 -3.34 5.07
CA VAL A 31 -6.88 -2.03 5.26
C VAL A 31 -7.14 -1.54 6.69
N VAL A 32 -6.10 -1.40 7.50
CA VAL A 32 -6.20 -0.90 8.87
C VAL A 32 -5.88 0.58 9.01
N GLY A 33 -5.24 1.20 8.00
CA GLY A 33 -5.02 2.64 8.00
C GLY A 33 -4.58 3.19 6.65
N THR A 34 -5.00 4.42 6.38
CA THR A 34 -4.61 5.17 5.18
C THR A 34 -4.10 6.55 5.58
N LYS A 35 -3.04 7.01 4.94
CA LYS A 35 -2.51 8.38 5.07
C LYS A 35 -2.16 8.90 3.69
N ARG A 36 -2.60 10.11 3.35
CA ARG A 36 -2.35 10.75 2.05
C ARG A 36 -1.81 12.15 2.23
N TRP A 37 -0.74 12.45 1.51
CA TRP A 37 -0.16 13.76 1.29
C TRP A 37 -0.33 14.09 -0.19
N LEU A 38 -0.90 15.26 -0.49
CA LEU A 38 -1.17 15.66 -1.86
C LEU A 38 0.09 16.24 -2.50
N CYS A 39 0.28 15.98 -3.79
CA CYS A 39 1.23 16.74 -4.58
C CYS A 39 0.70 18.17 -4.75
N GLU A 40 1.44 19.16 -4.25
CA GLU A 40 1.05 20.56 -4.24
C GLU A 40 2.14 21.44 -4.87
N LEU A 41 1.71 22.54 -5.50
CA LEU A 41 2.63 23.56 -6.00
C LEU A 41 2.91 24.56 -4.87
N ASN A 42 4.10 24.49 -4.29
CA ASN A 42 4.51 25.34 -3.20
C ASN A 42 5.64 26.28 -3.62
N HIS A 43 5.40 27.59 -3.56
CA HIS A 43 6.37 28.63 -3.95
C HIS A 43 7.02 28.44 -5.34
N GLY A 44 6.30 27.83 -6.30
CA GLY A 44 6.80 27.58 -7.66
C GLY A 44 7.61 26.28 -7.82
N PHE A 45 7.73 25.48 -6.76
CA PHE A 45 8.28 24.12 -6.80
C PHE A 45 7.14 23.11 -6.62
N MET A 46 7.22 21.99 -7.35
CA MET A 46 6.28 20.89 -7.19
C MET A 46 6.78 19.99 -6.05
N GLU A 47 6.04 19.96 -4.93
CA GLU A 47 6.33 19.04 -3.84
C GLU A 47 5.67 17.69 -4.14
N SER A 48 6.44 16.60 -4.02
CA SER A 48 5.90 15.25 -4.24
C SER A 48 4.85 14.92 -3.19
N GLY A 49 3.73 14.36 -3.64
CA GLY A 49 2.73 13.73 -2.78
C GLY A 49 3.09 12.29 -2.44
N GLU A 50 2.32 11.69 -1.53
CA GLU A 50 2.51 10.30 -1.14
C GLU A 50 1.20 9.72 -0.60
N ILE A 51 0.96 8.45 -0.87
CA ILE A 51 -0.05 7.66 -0.16
C ILE A 51 0.59 6.47 0.54
N ARG A 52 0.22 6.28 1.81
CA ARG A 52 0.59 5.13 2.64
C ARG A 52 -0.66 4.36 3.03
N ILE A 53 -0.68 3.09 2.71
CA ILE A 53 -1.72 2.14 3.12
C ILE A 53 -1.08 1.14 4.08
N ARG A 54 -1.75 0.87 5.19
CA ARG A 54 -1.40 -0.19 6.14
C ARG A 54 -2.45 -1.27 6.04
N VAL A 55 -2.00 -2.49 5.81
CA VAL A 55 -2.82 -3.69 5.66
C VAL A 55 -2.45 -4.64 6.79
N GLU A 56 -3.46 -5.15 7.49
CA GLU A 56 -3.33 -6.29 8.39
C GLU A 56 -3.66 -7.54 7.58
N LEU A 57 -2.66 -8.39 7.39
CA LEU A 57 -2.76 -9.63 6.63
C LEU A 57 -3.50 -10.70 7.40
N ASP A 58 -4.23 -11.52 6.67
CA ASP A 58 -4.81 -12.74 7.22
C ASP A 58 -3.72 -13.71 7.69
N ALA A 59 -4.01 -14.47 8.76
CA ALA A 59 -3.07 -15.43 9.34
C ALA A 59 -2.53 -16.42 8.29
N GLU A 60 -3.38 -16.90 7.37
CA GLU A 60 -2.95 -17.81 6.31
C GLU A 60 -1.88 -17.18 5.39
N THR A 61 -2.00 -15.89 5.07
CA THR A 61 -1.00 -15.16 4.28
C THR A 61 0.32 -15.04 5.05
N VAL A 62 0.24 -14.72 6.34
CA VAL A 62 1.42 -14.57 7.22
C VAL A 62 2.19 -15.88 7.32
N ASP A 63 1.48 -16.98 7.61
CA ASP A 63 2.08 -18.32 7.70
C ASP A 63 2.65 -18.78 6.36
N ARG A 64 1.94 -18.57 5.25
CA ARG A 64 2.37 -19.00 3.91
C ARG A 64 3.68 -18.35 3.48
N HIS A 65 3.87 -17.08 3.81
CA HIS A 65 5.04 -16.28 3.41
C HIS A 65 6.08 -16.15 4.52
N GLU A 66 5.89 -16.84 5.65
CA GLU A 66 6.77 -16.81 6.84
C GLU A 66 7.14 -15.38 7.28
N LEU A 67 6.14 -14.48 7.26
CA LEU A 67 6.37 -13.07 7.55
C LEU A 67 6.67 -12.83 9.03
N PRO A 68 7.55 -11.87 9.36
CA PRO A 68 7.89 -11.55 10.75
C PRO A 68 6.74 -10.89 11.53
N GLY A 69 5.68 -10.48 10.84
CA GLY A 69 4.50 -9.88 11.44
C GLY A 69 3.34 -9.82 10.45
N ALA A 70 2.15 -9.51 10.98
CA ALA A 70 0.90 -9.49 10.22
C ALA A 70 0.65 -8.18 9.47
N TYR A 71 1.55 -7.20 9.51
CA TYR A 71 1.30 -5.90 8.88
C TYR A 71 2.21 -5.64 7.68
N VAL A 72 1.59 -5.15 6.62
CA VAL A 72 2.27 -4.67 5.42
C VAL A 72 1.95 -3.20 5.23
N ARG A 73 2.98 -2.42 4.90
CA ARG A 73 2.87 -1.03 4.49
C ARG A 73 3.10 -0.93 2.99
N ILE A 74 2.15 -0.32 2.30
CA ILE A 74 2.24 0.00 0.87
C ILE A 74 2.41 1.50 0.72
N VAL A 75 3.42 1.91 -0.04
CA VAL A 75 3.72 3.32 -0.29
C VAL A 75 3.75 3.58 -1.79
N ALA A 76 3.06 4.63 -2.23
CA ALA A 76 3.16 5.16 -3.59
C ALA A 76 3.43 6.66 -3.56
N THR A 77 4.45 7.11 -4.28
CA THR A 77 4.84 8.52 -4.38
C THR A 77 4.19 9.15 -5.61
N GLU A 78 3.66 10.36 -5.45
CA GLU A 78 3.08 11.19 -6.52
C GLU A 78 4.08 12.29 -6.89
N ASN A 79 4.79 12.16 -8.00
CA ASN A 79 5.81 13.15 -8.40
C ASN A 79 5.20 14.38 -9.08
N ALA A 80 4.01 14.21 -9.66
CA ALA A 80 3.19 15.26 -10.24
C ALA A 80 1.72 14.84 -10.10
N PRO A 81 0.73 15.75 -10.21
CA PRO A 81 -0.67 15.39 -10.05
C PRO A 81 -1.08 14.19 -10.90
N ARG A 82 -1.51 13.11 -10.24
CA ARG A 82 -1.89 11.79 -10.79
C ARG A 82 -0.75 11.00 -11.46
N SER A 83 0.50 11.44 -11.30
CA SER A 83 1.69 10.76 -11.79
C SER A 83 2.35 10.00 -10.65
N TRP A 84 2.09 8.70 -10.60
CA TRP A 84 2.52 7.83 -9.51
C TRP A 84 3.73 6.98 -9.90
N ASP A 85 4.70 6.91 -8.99
CA ASP A 85 5.75 5.90 -9.03
C ASP A 85 5.19 4.49 -8.82
N VAL A 86 6.02 3.49 -9.11
CA VAL A 86 5.70 2.09 -8.80
C VAL A 86 5.55 1.94 -7.28
N PRO A 87 4.37 1.53 -6.78
CA PRO A 87 4.18 1.37 -5.35
C PRO A 87 5.05 0.25 -4.79
N ARG A 88 5.48 0.38 -3.54
CA ARG A 88 6.29 -0.63 -2.85
C ARG A 88 5.59 -1.14 -1.61
N ALA A 89 5.79 -2.41 -1.32
CA ALA A 89 5.30 -3.08 -0.13
C ALA A 89 6.46 -3.50 0.77
N SER A 90 6.25 -3.36 2.07
CA SER A 90 7.21 -3.76 3.10
C SER A 90 6.46 -4.34 4.29
N SER A 91 7.02 -5.36 4.93
CA SER A 91 6.59 -5.75 6.27
C SER A 91 6.87 -4.61 7.24
N TYR A 92 5.91 -4.33 8.11
CA TYR A 92 5.89 -3.14 8.94
C TYR A 92 5.48 -3.52 10.37
N ASP A 93 6.13 -2.90 11.36
CA ASP A 93 5.75 -3.01 12.76
C ASP A 93 4.93 -1.76 13.16
N PRO A 94 3.63 -1.89 13.49
CA PRO A 94 2.81 -0.75 13.87
C PRO A 94 3.06 -0.24 15.29
N VAL A 95 3.74 -1.02 16.15
CA VAL A 95 4.05 -0.64 17.54
C VAL A 95 5.25 0.30 17.55
N GLU A 96 6.29 -0.01 16.78
CA GLU A 96 7.51 0.80 16.64
C GLU A 96 7.42 1.85 15.51
N ASP A 97 6.40 1.75 14.64
CA ASP A 97 6.21 2.56 13.42
C ASP A 97 7.35 2.38 12.39
N GLU A 98 7.97 1.20 12.36
CA GLU A 98 9.16 0.91 11.55
C GLU A 98 8.92 -0.11 10.43
N VAL A 99 9.72 0.00 9.37
CA VAL A 99 9.79 -1.05 8.34
C VAL A 99 10.71 -2.14 8.82
N VAL A 100 10.19 -3.36 8.83
CA VAL A 100 10.95 -4.55 9.23
C VAL A 100 11.73 -5.10 8.04
N THR A 101 11.06 -5.28 6.90
CA THR A 101 11.67 -5.88 5.69
C THR A 101 10.95 -5.41 4.43
N GLU A 102 11.71 -5.05 3.40
CA GLU A 102 11.17 -4.75 2.07
C GLU A 102 10.67 -6.03 1.39
N LEU A 103 9.42 -6.04 0.92
CA LEU A 103 8.84 -7.17 0.19
C LEU A 103 9.02 -7.02 -1.32
N GLY A 104 8.91 -5.78 -1.84
CA GLY A 104 9.17 -5.48 -3.24
C GLY A 104 8.14 -4.57 -3.89
N SER A 105 8.07 -4.60 -5.22
CA SER A 105 7.18 -3.75 -6.00
C SER A 105 5.78 -4.35 -6.08
N VAL A 106 4.76 -3.50 -5.85
CA VAL A 106 3.37 -3.89 -6.04
C VAL A 106 3.03 -3.83 -7.52
N THR A 107 2.58 -4.97 -8.06
CA THR A 107 2.25 -5.14 -9.48
C THR A 107 0.76 -5.21 -9.75
N ALA A 108 -0.05 -5.56 -8.73
CA ALA A 108 -1.51 -5.54 -8.81
C ALA A 108 -2.15 -5.34 -7.43
N ILE A 109 -3.35 -4.77 -7.43
CA ILE A 109 -4.23 -4.73 -6.26
C ILE A 109 -5.65 -5.14 -6.66
N ASP A 110 -6.25 -6.00 -5.84
CA ASP A 110 -7.63 -6.46 -5.96
C ASP A 110 -8.37 -5.98 -4.72
N VAL A 111 -9.30 -5.05 -4.91
CA VAL A 111 -10.16 -4.59 -3.82
C VAL A 111 -11.36 -5.53 -3.78
N GLY A 112 -11.49 -6.28 -2.70
CA GLY A 112 -12.62 -7.18 -2.51
C GLY A 112 -13.91 -6.36 -2.49
N SER A 113 -14.83 -6.65 -3.40
CA SER A 113 -16.22 -6.24 -3.18
C SER A 113 -16.74 -7.13 -2.06
N THR A 114 -17.06 -6.56 -0.90
CA THR A 114 -17.79 -7.29 0.15
C THR A 114 -18.98 -8.01 -0.53
N PRO A 115 -19.16 -9.32 -0.38
CA PRO A 115 -20.39 -9.93 -0.85
C PRO A 115 -21.56 -9.24 -0.12
N ALA A 116 -22.50 -8.75 -0.92
CA ALA A 116 -23.72 -8.09 -0.47
C ALA A 116 -24.61 -9.02 0.38
#